data_AF-A0A0L7L7P8-F1
#
_entry.id   AF-A0A0L7L7P8-F1
#
_cell.length_a   1.000
_cell.length_b   1.000
_cell.length_c   1.000
_cell.angle_alpha   90.00
_cell.angle_beta   90.00
_cell.angle_gamma   90.00
#
_symmetry.space_group_name_H-M   'P 1'
#
loop_
_entity.id
_entity.type
_entity.pdbx_description
1 polymer ?
#
loop_
_entity_poly.entity_id
_entity_poly.type
_entity_poly.pdbx_seq_one_letter_code
_entity_poly.pdbx_strand_id
1 'polypeptide(L)'
;MSFHGRDHILSRKASYGPEDNLEALHCQAMKASFGWLLAQANSQGFTTYNDVTYPLVAQTVITNGQLWSLYAYQLNTIEMHNEKMDENPKHNICFGTKPLKLYETLEDGKVKGLNEDVLKMIVQFYINSPEEREYEMKPYLGKEERVVADIEDDNKRCWLEARYKHLVSNRPKHLLRPEVHMWEDIYKIQHNTRPFEAKRRPFELGLLPYKRRLDEHLPPYIPKVLRPYPRCRKKFETMYYPKV
;
A
#
# COMPACT_ATOMS: atom_id res chain seq x y z
N MET A 1 -16.56 5.91 8.80
CA MET A 1 -16.35 7.37 8.88
C MET A 1 -15.10 7.64 9.70
N SER A 2 -14.28 8.62 9.32
CA SER A 2 -13.09 9.02 10.09
C SER A 2 -13.16 10.49 10.52
N PHE A 3 -12.67 10.80 11.73
CA PHE A 3 -12.61 12.15 12.28
C PHE A 3 -11.16 12.58 12.47
N HIS A 4 -10.85 13.81 12.06
CA HIS A 4 -9.49 14.36 12.15
C HIS A 4 -9.51 15.78 12.73
N GLY A 5 -8.46 16.11 13.47
CA GLY A 5 -8.20 17.47 13.93
C GLY A 5 -7.64 18.36 12.81
N ARG A 6 -7.80 19.67 12.98
CA ARG A 6 -7.30 20.70 12.05
C ARG A 6 -6.20 21.59 12.62
N ASP A 7 -5.58 21.17 13.73
CA ASP A 7 -4.65 22.00 14.51
C ASP A 7 -3.38 22.35 13.74
N HIS A 8 -2.94 21.47 12.84
CA HIS A 8 -1.77 21.70 11.99
C HIS A 8 -1.88 22.97 11.14
N ILE A 9 -3.10 23.46 10.87
CA ILE A 9 -3.33 24.72 10.13
C ILE A 9 -2.86 25.94 10.92
N LEU A 10 -2.95 25.89 12.26
CA LEU A 10 -2.56 27.02 13.12
C LEU A 10 -1.06 27.33 13.01
N SER A 11 -0.23 26.32 12.69
CA SER A 11 1.21 26.49 12.50
C SER A 11 1.61 26.97 11.09
N ARG A 12 0.67 27.06 10.14
CA ARG A 12 0.99 27.45 8.75
C ARG A 12 1.21 28.95 8.64
N LYS A 13 2.19 29.35 7.83
CA LYS A 13 2.55 30.76 7.64
C LYS A 13 1.61 31.42 6.63
N ALA A 14 1.19 32.65 6.90
CA ALA A 14 0.36 33.44 5.99
C ALA A 14 1.03 33.73 4.63
N SER A 15 2.36 33.59 4.54
CA SER A 15 3.13 33.79 3.30
C SER A 15 2.85 32.73 2.22
N TYR A 16 2.21 31.61 2.55
CA TYR A 16 1.93 30.52 1.58
C TYR A 16 0.76 30.81 0.65
N GLY A 17 0.02 31.90 0.88
CA GLY A 17 -1.10 32.34 0.05
C GLY A 17 -2.45 32.22 0.75
N PRO A 18 -3.49 32.88 0.20
CA PRO A 18 -4.80 32.98 0.85
C PRO A 18 -5.56 31.65 0.91
N GLU A 19 -5.40 30.79 -0.10
CA GLU A 19 -6.10 29.49 -0.21
C GLU A 19 -5.30 28.33 0.40
N ASP A 20 -4.07 28.55 0.86
CA ASP A 20 -3.17 27.48 1.34
C ASP A 20 -3.81 26.65 2.47
N ASN A 21 -4.53 27.30 3.39
CA ASN A 21 -5.21 26.63 4.49
C ASN A 21 -6.35 25.72 4.01
N LEU A 22 -7.05 26.11 2.95
CA LEU A 22 -8.15 25.35 2.35
C LEU A 22 -7.60 24.17 1.55
N GLU A 23 -6.55 24.38 0.77
CA GLU A 23 -5.84 23.32 0.05
C GLU A 23 -5.21 22.30 1.00
N ALA A 24 -4.65 22.75 2.13
CA ALA A 24 -4.11 21.87 3.16
C ALA A 24 -5.19 20.94 3.75
N LEU A 25 -6.41 21.46 3.98
CA LEU A 25 -7.56 20.67 4.44
C LEU A 25 -7.98 19.63 3.38
N HIS A 26 -8.07 20.05 2.12
CA HIS A 26 -8.37 19.15 1.00
C HIS A 26 -7.33 18.04 0.89
N CYS A 27 -6.04 18.39 0.96
CA CYS A 27 -4.95 17.43 0.95
C CYS A 27 -5.02 16.44 2.13
N GLN A 28 -5.31 16.91 3.34
CA GLN A 28 -5.47 16.06 4.51
C GLN A 28 -6.61 15.06 4.30
N ALA A 29 -7.77 15.54 3.84
CA ALA A 29 -8.94 14.69 3.59
C ALA A 29 -8.68 13.64 2.51
N MET A 30 -8.06 14.04 1.40
CA MET A 30 -7.72 13.13 0.29
C MET A 30 -6.74 12.05 0.74
N LYS A 31 -5.66 12.43 1.44
CA LYS A 31 -4.65 11.47 1.92
C LYS A 31 -5.22 10.50 2.95
N ALA A 32 -5.98 11.01 3.93
CA ALA A 32 -6.59 10.18 4.96
C ALA A 32 -7.59 9.18 4.36
N SER A 33 -8.47 9.66 3.46
CA SER A 33 -9.49 8.82 2.83
C SER A 33 -8.88 7.79 1.89
N PHE A 34 -7.91 8.19 1.07
CA PHE A 34 -7.20 7.27 0.18
C PHE A 34 -6.44 6.19 0.97
N GLY A 35 -5.68 6.57 2.01
CA GLY A 35 -4.95 5.61 2.84
C GLY A 35 -5.87 4.61 3.53
N TRP A 36 -7.03 5.08 4.02
CA TRP A 36 -8.04 4.23 4.64
C TRP A 36 -8.64 3.22 3.64
N LEU A 37 -9.06 3.69 2.47
CA LEU A 37 -9.66 2.83 1.45
C LEU A 37 -8.65 1.89 0.80
N LEU A 38 -7.40 2.32 0.61
CA LEU A 38 -6.33 1.47 0.11
C LEU A 38 -6.06 0.28 1.04
N ALA A 39 -6.05 0.51 2.36
CA ALA A 39 -5.91 -0.57 3.34
C ALA A 39 -7.09 -1.56 3.27
N GLN A 40 -8.32 -1.06 3.10
CA GLN A 40 -9.50 -1.90 2.92
C GLN A 40 -9.46 -2.71 1.62
N ALA A 41 -9.07 -2.07 0.51
CA ALA A 41 -8.92 -2.71 -0.79
C ALA A 41 -7.88 -3.83 -0.74
N ASN A 42 -6.71 -3.56 -0.16
CA ASN A 42 -5.66 -4.57 0.03
C ASN A 42 -6.13 -5.74 0.90
N SER A 43 -6.94 -5.47 1.93
CA SER A 43 -7.53 -6.52 2.79
C SER A 43 -8.55 -7.40 2.05
N GLN A 44 -9.10 -6.92 0.93
CA GLN A 44 -10.00 -7.65 0.05
C GLN A 44 -9.27 -8.37 -1.11
N GLY A 45 -7.94 -8.25 -1.18
CA GLY A 45 -7.11 -8.90 -2.19
C GLY A 45 -6.81 -8.05 -3.43
N PHE A 46 -7.26 -6.79 -3.46
CA PHE A 46 -6.86 -5.85 -4.50
C PHE A 46 -5.39 -5.44 -4.32
N THR A 47 -4.70 -5.19 -5.41
CA THR A 47 -3.30 -4.73 -5.41
C THR A 47 -3.06 -3.75 -6.55
N THR A 48 -1.87 -3.17 -6.64
CA THR A 48 -1.51 -2.32 -7.78
C THR A 48 -1.57 -3.03 -9.14
N TYR A 49 -1.54 -4.37 -9.16
CA TYR A 49 -1.68 -5.19 -10.37
C TYR A 49 -3.11 -5.72 -10.58
N ASN A 50 -3.87 -5.82 -9.49
CA ASN A 50 -5.25 -6.30 -9.47
C ASN A 50 -6.14 -5.15 -9.01
N ASP A 51 -6.55 -4.31 -9.96
CA ASP A 51 -7.31 -3.09 -9.69
C ASP A 51 -8.70 -3.39 -9.09
N VAL A 52 -9.32 -2.36 -8.50
CA VAL A 52 -10.62 -2.49 -7.85
C VAL A 52 -11.71 -2.73 -8.89
N THR A 53 -12.54 -3.75 -8.66
CA THR A 53 -13.66 -4.12 -9.54
C THR A 53 -14.95 -3.36 -9.21
N TYR A 54 -15.03 -2.76 -8.02
CA TYR A 54 -16.16 -1.97 -7.55
C TYR A 54 -15.66 -0.78 -6.74
N PRO A 55 -16.39 0.35 -6.71
CA PRO A 55 -15.96 1.51 -5.97
C PRO A 55 -16.02 1.28 -4.45
N LEU A 56 -14.99 1.76 -3.76
CA LEU A 56 -14.98 1.84 -2.29
C LEU A 56 -15.17 3.30 -1.88
N VAL A 57 -15.96 3.56 -0.84
CA VAL A 57 -16.30 4.92 -0.41
C VAL A 57 -15.95 5.13 1.05
N ALA A 58 -15.36 6.28 1.35
CA ALA A 58 -15.08 6.71 2.71
C ALA A 58 -15.62 8.13 2.95
N GLN A 59 -16.15 8.34 4.15
CA GLN A 59 -16.52 9.65 4.65
C GLN A 59 -15.48 10.12 5.68
N THR A 60 -15.03 11.36 5.54
CA THR A 60 -14.00 11.96 6.37
C THR A 60 -14.46 13.35 6.84
N VAL A 61 -14.34 13.58 8.14
CA VAL A 61 -14.72 14.83 8.80
C VAL A 61 -13.49 15.46 9.42
N ILE A 62 -13.25 16.73 9.13
CA ILE A 62 -12.15 17.50 9.72
C ILE A 62 -12.72 18.66 10.53
N THR A 63 -12.40 18.73 11.82
CA THR A 63 -13.01 19.71 12.73
C THR A 63 -12.09 20.16 13.87
N ASN A 64 -12.36 21.35 14.42
CA ASN A 64 -11.87 21.82 15.72
C ASN A 64 -13.01 22.05 16.72
N GLY A 65 -14.18 21.44 16.48
CA GLY A 65 -15.40 21.64 17.26
C GLY A 65 -16.28 22.77 16.75
N GLN A 66 -15.71 23.89 16.29
CA GLN A 66 -16.48 25.02 15.76
C GLN A 66 -16.60 25.00 14.23
N LEU A 67 -15.50 24.73 13.53
CA LEU A 67 -15.43 24.70 12.07
C LEU A 67 -15.38 23.26 11.58
N TRP A 68 -16.28 22.90 10.68
CA TRP A 68 -16.46 21.56 10.15
C TRP A 68 -16.24 21.54 8.64
N SER A 69 -15.36 20.66 8.17
CA SER A 69 -15.19 20.36 6.75
C SER A 69 -15.56 18.89 6.52
N LEU A 70 -16.46 18.65 5.58
CA LEU A 70 -17.05 17.33 5.31
C LEU A 70 -16.57 16.84 3.94
N TYR A 71 -16.15 15.58 3.89
CA TYR A 71 -15.60 14.96 2.69
C TYR A 71 -16.18 13.58 2.43
N ALA A 72 -16.47 13.30 1.16
CA ALA A 72 -16.84 11.98 0.66
C ALA A 72 -15.88 11.59 -0.46
N TYR A 73 -15.11 10.52 -0.25
CA TYR A 73 -14.11 10.04 -1.18
C TYR A 73 -14.55 8.71 -1.78
N GLN A 74 -14.43 8.58 -3.10
CA GLN A 74 -14.69 7.37 -3.85
C GLN A 74 -13.41 6.88 -4.53
N LEU A 75 -12.96 5.70 -4.14
CA LEU A 75 -11.83 4.98 -4.72
C LEU A 75 -12.33 4.09 -5.87
N ASN A 76 -11.94 4.46 -7.08
CA ASN A 76 -12.27 3.77 -8.33
C ASN A 76 -11.09 2.99 -8.91
N THR A 77 -9.86 3.40 -8.58
CA THR A 77 -8.63 2.75 -9.04
C THR A 77 -7.51 2.85 -8.00
N ILE A 78 -6.72 1.78 -7.91
CA ILE A 78 -5.45 1.72 -7.18
C ILE A 78 -4.27 1.37 -8.10
N GLU A 79 -4.53 1.28 -9.40
CA GLU A 79 -3.51 0.98 -10.42
C GLU A 79 -2.71 2.25 -10.70
N MET A 80 -1.56 2.36 -10.03
CA MET A 80 -0.67 3.53 -10.06
C MET A 80 0.75 3.19 -10.53
N HIS A 81 0.93 2.05 -11.20
CA HIS A 81 2.26 1.64 -11.67
C HIS A 81 2.56 2.21 -13.07
N ASN A 82 3.83 2.56 -13.29
CA ASN A 82 4.27 3.33 -14.47
C ASN A 82 3.87 2.71 -15.82
N GLU A 83 3.72 1.39 -15.90
CA GLU A 83 3.43 0.71 -17.17
C GLU A 83 1.97 0.90 -17.63
N LYS A 84 1.04 1.21 -16.72
CA LYS A 84 -0.39 1.33 -17.03
C LYS A 84 -1.03 2.64 -16.61
N MET A 85 -0.27 3.53 -15.98
CA MET A 85 -0.78 4.82 -15.50
C MET A 85 -1.38 5.67 -16.64
N ASP A 86 -0.77 5.64 -17.83
CA ASP A 86 -1.24 6.39 -19.00
C ASP A 86 -2.41 5.69 -19.73
N GLU A 87 -2.58 4.38 -19.53
CA GLU A 87 -3.61 3.58 -20.20
C GLU A 87 -4.91 3.50 -19.40
N ASN A 88 -4.86 3.65 -18.07
CA ASN A 88 -6.03 3.51 -17.21
C ASN A 88 -6.90 4.78 -17.25
N PRO A 89 -8.15 4.71 -17.76
CA PRO A 89 -9.04 5.87 -17.83
C PRO A 89 -9.71 6.22 -16.49
N LYS A 90 -9.61 5.35 -15.48
CA LYS A 90 -10.29 5.54 -14.19
C LYS A 90 -9.57 6.59 -13.34
N HIS A 91 -10.34 7.35 -12.58
CA HIS A 91 -9.84 8.32 -11.62
C HIS A 91 -10.63 8.26 -10.32
N ASN A 92 -9.96 8.57 -9.21
CA ASN A 92 -10.60 8.67 -7.90
C ASN A 92 -11.27 10.03 -7.73
N ILE A 93 -12.36 10.08 -6.99
CA ILE A 93 -13.19 11.28 -6.83
C ILE A 93 -13.26 11.65 -5.36
N CYS A 94 -13.09 12.93 -5.06
CA CYS A 94 -13.24 13.47 -3.71
C CYS A 94 -14.18 14.66 -3.74
N PHE A 95 -15.33 14.54 -3.09
CA PHE A 95 -16.25 15.64 -2.83
C PHE A 95 -15.93 16.24 -1.47
N GLY A 96 -15.89 17.57 -1.40
CA GLY A 96 -15.54 18.28 -0.18
C GLY A 96 -16.27 19.60 -0.05
N THR A 97 -16.62 19.98 1.17
CA THR A 97 -17.15 21.31 1.48
C THR A 97 -16.03 22.29 1.81
N LYS A 98 -16.30 23.59 1.67
CA LYS A 98 -15.53 24.61 2.38
C LYS A 98 -15.77 24.49 3.90
N PRO A 99 -14.90 25.02 4.76
CA PRO A 99 -15.11 24.98 6.20
C PRO A 99 -16.41 25.73 6.60
N LEU A 100 -17.32 25.01 7.25
CA LEU A 100 -18.60 25.53 7.72
C LEU A 100 -18.54 25.79 9.23
N LYS A 101 -19.07 26.91 9.71
CA LYS A 101 -19.21 27.18 11.14
C LYS A 101 -20.46 26.48 11.67
N LEU A 102 -20.29 25.68 12.73
CA LEU A 102 -21.41 25.06 13.46
C LEU A 102 -22.09 26.06 14.39
N TYR A 103 -21.33 26.95 15.02
CA TYR A 103 -21.85 28.02 15.87
C TYR A 103 -20.97 29.27 15.78
N GLU A 104 -21.53 30.44 16.13
CA GLU A 104 -20.84 31.72 16.04
C GLU A 104 -19.99 31.99 17.28
N THR A 105 -20.61 32.07 18.46
CA THR A 105 -19.95 32.35 19.73
C THR A 105 -20.51 31.48 20.85
N LEU A 106 -19.71 31.33 21.91
CA LEU A 106 -20.09 30.63 23.12
C LEU A 106 -19.95 31.64 24.28
N GLU A 107 -21.09 32.09 24.80
CA GLU A 107 -21.17 33.12 25.85
C GLU A 107 -21.94 32.53 27.04
N ASP A 108 -21.38 32.64 28.25
CA ASP A 108 -21.98 32.14 29.50
C ASP A 108 -22.45 30.67 29.44
N GLY A 109 -21.70 29.82 28.71
CA GLY A 109 -22.04 28.40 28.53
C GLY A 109 -23.20 28.14 27.57
N LYS A 110 -23.74 29.16 26.90
CA LYS A 110 -24.78 29.03 25.88
C LYS A 110 -24.20 29.23 24.47
N VAL A 111 -24.60 28.35 23.57
CA VAL A 111 -24.22 28.41 22.15
C VAL A 111 -25.13 29.41 21.45
N LYS A 112 -24.54 30.44 20.81
CA LYS A 112 -25.27 31.40 19.97
C LYS A 112 -25.04 31.12 18.49
N GLY A 113 -26.10 31.28 17.69
CA GLY A 113 -26.05 31.13 16.23
C GLY A 113 -25.74 29.71 15.77
N LEU A 114 -26.42 28.70 16.33
CA LEU A 114 -26.26 27.31 15.91
C LEU A 114 -26.75 27.14 14.47
N ASN A 115 -25.87 26.64 13.61
CA ASN A 115 -26.18 26.30 12.23
C ASN A 115 -26.77 24.89 12.15
N GLU A 116 -28.10 24.82 12.05
CA GLU A 116 -28.84 23.56 11.95
C GLU A 116 -28.51 22.76 10.70
N ASP A 117 -28.13 23.41 9.59
CA ASP A 117 -27.85 22.72 8.34
C ASP A 117 -26.56 21.91 8.42
N VAL A 118 -25.53 22.47 9.07
CA VAL A 118 -24.28 21.74 9.36
C VAL A 118 -24.56 20.54 10.25
N LEU A 119 -25.41 20.71 11.27
CA LEU A 119 -25.80 19.62 12.16
C LEU A 119 -26.54 18.51 11.40
N LYS A 120 -27.49 18.88 10.53
CA LYS A 120 -28.20 17.92 9.65
C LYS A 120 -27.22 17.16 8.76
N MET A 121 -26.24 17.82 8.15
CA MET A 121 -25.24 17.15 7.32
C MET A 121 -24.38 16.15 8.11
N ILE A 122 -23.95 16.52 9.33
CA ILE A 122 -23.20 15.61 10.21
C ILE A 122 -24.04 14.38 10.55
N VAL A 123 -25.32 14.57 10.87
CA VAL A 123 -26.25 13.47 11.17
C VAL A 123 -26.48 12.59 9.93
N GLN A 124 -26.66 13.17 8.74
CA GLN A 124 -26.80 12.42 7.49
C GLN A 124 -25.58 11.55 7.19
N PHE A 125 -24.37 12.07 7.42
CA PHE A 125 -23.14 11.31 7.30
C PHE A 125 -23.16 10.09 8.23
N TYR A 126 -23.66 10.25 9.47
CA TYR A 126 -23.68 9.18 10.47
C TYR A 126 -24.76 8.13 10.22
N ILE A 127 -25.92 8.54 9.70
CA ILE A 127 -27.06 7.66 9.42
C ILE A 127 -26.81 6.77 8.18
N ASN A 128 -25.85 7.11 7.34
CA ASN A 128 -25.55 6.35 6.13
C ASN A 128 -25.26 4.87 6.44
N SER A 129 -26.18 4.00 6.02
CA SER A 129 -26.16 2.56 6.31
C SER A 129 -25.66 1.76 5.11
N PRO A 130 -24.92 0.66 5.34
CA PRO A 130 -24.45 -0.17 4.24
C PRO A 130 -25.62 -0.93 3.62
N GLU A 131 -25.65 -0.98 2.29
CA GLU A 131 -26.58 -1.79 1.52
C GLU A 131 -25.93 -3.12 1.11
N GLU A 132 -26.75 -4.16 0.97
CA GLU A 132 -26.32 -5.44 0.42
C GLU A 132 -25.96 -5.28 -1.06
N ARG A 133 -24.89 -5.93 -1.48
CA ARG A 133 -24.25 -5.72 -2.78
C ARG A 133 -24.16 -7.06 -3.52
N GLU A 134 -24.59 -7.07 -4.78
CA GLU A 134 -24.64 -8.29 -5.60
C GLU A 134 -23.30 -8.71 -6.22
N TYR A 135 -22.20 -8.02 -5.91
CA TYR A 135 -20.91 -8.27 -6.52
C TYR A 135 -19.97 -9.06 -5.61
N GLU A 136 -19.03 -9.80 -6.21
CA GLU A 136 -18.02 -10.55 -5.46
C GLU A 136 -17.04 -9.59 -4.78
N MET A 137 -17.11 -9.51 -3.45
CA MET A 137 -16.28 -8.59 -2.66
C MET A 137 -14.79 -8.93 -2.67
N LYS A 138 -14.42 -10.19 -2.97
CA LYS A 138 -13.06 -10.71 -2.83
C LYS A 138 -12.64 -11.55 -4.05
N PRO A 139 -12.65 -10.98 -5.27
CA PRO A 139 -12.50 -11.75 -6.51
C PRO A 139 -11.10 -12.36 -6.68
N TYR A 140 -10.08 -11.77 -6.07
CA TYR A 140 -8.68 -12.19 -6.21
C TYR A 140 -8.19 -13.10 -5.07
N LEU A 141 -9.03 -13.39 -4.07
CA LEU A 141 -8.70 -14.28 -2.97
C LEU A 141 -9.16 -15.72 -3.29
N GLY A 142 -8.44 -16.70 -2.74
CA GLY A 142 -8.82 -18.11 -2.88
C GLY A 142 -10.20 -18.38 -2.28
N LYS A 143 -11.00 -19.21 -2.97
CA LYS A 143 -12.34 -19.60 -2.48
C LYS A 143 -12.27 -20.58 -1.31
N GLU A 144 -11.32 -21.50 -1.37
CA GLU A 144 -11.08 -22.58 -0.41
C GLU A 144 -10.17 -22.11 0.74
N GLU A 145 -8.95 -21.67 0.44
CA GLU A 145 -8.00 -21.11 1.41
C GLU A 145 -8.14 -19.56 1.46
N ARG A 146 -8.95 -19.01 2.39
CA ARG A 146 -9.16 -17.55 2.49
C ARG A 146 -8.15 -16.89 3.41
N VAL A 147 -7.79 -17.57 4.48
CA VAL A 147 -6.84 -17.12 5.49
C VAL A 147 -5.69 -18.11 5.53
N VAL A 148 -4.50 -17.65 5.93
CA VAL A 148 -3.33 -18.52 6.14
C VAL A 148 -3.63 -19.68 7.11
N ALA A 149 -4.55 -19.49 8.05
CA ALA A 149 -5.01 -20.53 8.97
C ALA A 149 -5.77 -21.68 8.29
N ASP A 150 -6.40 -21.43 7.14
CA ASP A 150 -7.20 -22.43 6.41
C ASP A 150 -6.30 -23.44 5.66
N ILE A 151 -5.01 -23.12 5.49
CA ILE A 151 -4.04 -24.00 4.82
C ILE A 151 -3.83 -25.26 5.66
N GLU A 152 -4.17 -26.44 5.15
CA GLU A 152 -4.02 -27.71 5.88
C GLU A 152 -2.56 -28.08 6.17
N ASP A 153 -1.62 -27.79 5.26
CA ASP A 153 -0.19 -28.08 5.45
C ASP A 153 0.47 -27.06 6.41
N ASP A 154 0.74 -27.51 7.63
CA ASP A 154 1.43 -26.71 8.67
C ASP A 154 2.80 -26.19 8.20
N ASN A 155 3.55 -26.97 7.43
CA ASN A 155 4.86 -26.53 6.94
C ASN A 155 4.72 -25.38 5.95
N LYS A 156 3.72 -25.46 5.05
CA LYS A 156 3.38 -24.38 4.11
C LYS A 156 2.96 -23.13 4.89
N ARG A 157 2.15 -23.28 5.94
CA ARG A 157 1.69 -22.18 6.81
C ARG A 157 2.84 -21.46 7.50
N CYS A 158 3.69 -22.21 8.22
CA CYS A 158 4.86 -21.66 8.92
C CYS A 158 5.85 -21.02 7.94
N TRP A 159 6.07 -21.64 6.77
CA TRP A 159 6.95 -21.11 5.75
C TRP A 159 6.43 -19.77 5.18
N LEU A 160 5.15 -19.68 4.86
CA LEU A 160 4.51 -18.45 4.36
C LEU A 160 4.62 -17.31 5.37
N GLU A 161 4.29 -17.58 6.63
CA GLU A 161 4.37 -16.58 7.70
C GLU A 161 5.80 -16.08 7.89
N ALA A 162 6.78 -17.00 7.96
CA ALA A 162 8.19 -16.65 8.10
C ALA A 162 8.68 -15.82 6.90
N ARG A 163 8.31 -16.19 5.67
CA ARG A 163 8.71 -15.49 4.46
C ARG A 163 8.08 -14.10 4.38
N TYR A 164 6.80 -13.98 4.72
CA TYR A 164 6.10 -12.69 4.80
C TYR A 164 6.77 -11.77 5.82
N LYS A 165 7.01 -12.23 7.05
CA LYS A 165 7.71 -11.47 8.10
C LYS A 165 9.09 -11.02 7.63
N HIS A 166 9.83 -11.89 6.96
CA HIS A 166 11.14 -11.52 6.40
C HIS A 166 11.01 -10.41 5.35
N LEU A 167 10.02 -10.47 4.45
CA LEU A 167 9.81 -9.45 3.42
C LEU A 167 9.47 -8.08 4.01
N VAL A 168 8.58 -8.03 5.00
CA VAL A 168 8.14 -6.76 5.62
C VAL A 168 9.10 -6.22 6.66
N SER A 169 10.10 -7.00 7.08
CA SER A 169 11.07 -6.60 8.11
C SER A 169 12.04 -5.50 7.68
N ASN A 170 11.98 -5.01 6.43
CA ASN A 170 12.89 -4.02 5.83
C ASN A 170 14.39 -4.34 6.03
N ARG A 171 14.73 -5.62 6.26
CA ARG A 171 16.11 -6.05 6.44
C ARG A 171 16.90 -5.91 5.13
N PRO A 172 18.19 -5.55 5.20
CA PRO A 172 19.04 -5.57 4.02
C PRO A 172 19.01 -6.94 3.36
N LYS A 173 18.95 -6.96 2.03
CA LYS A 173 19.04 -8.20 1.26
C LYS A 173 20.40 -8.84 1.54
N HIS A 174 20.42 -10.13 1.86
CA HIS A 174 21.66 -10.88 2.07
C HIS A 174 22.62 -10.78 0.87
N LEU A 175 22.05 -10.90 -0.34
CA LEU A 175 22.76 -10.63 -1.59
C LEU A 175 22.51 -9.19 -2.00
N LEU A 176 23.52 -8.35 -1.77
CA LEU A 176 23.57 -6.97 -2.24
C LEU A 176 23.60 -6.91 -3.77
N ARG A 177 23.31 -5.72 -4.31
CA ARG A 177 23.46 -5.50 -5.74
C ARG A 177 24.95 -5.58 -6.09
N PRO A 178 25.32 -6.23 -7.20
CA PRO A 178 26.69 -6.24 -7.64
C PRO A 178 27.12 -4.81 -7.99
N GLU A 179 28.25 -4.37 -7.42
CA GLU A 179 28.89 -3.13 -7.80
C GLU A 179 29.83 -3.38 -8.99
N VAL A 180 29.89 -2.41 -9.91
CA VAL A 180 30.87 -2.42 -11.00
C VAL A 180 32.02 -1.53 -10.55
N HIS A 181 33.21 -2.11 -10.41
CA HIS A 181 34.39 -1.32 -10.06
C HIS A 181 34.86 -0.51 -11.28
N MET A 182 35.46 0.65 -11.04
CA MET A 182 35.86 1.57 -12.13
C MET A 182 36.83 0.93 -13.14
N TRP A 183 37.70 0.03 -12.68
CA TRP A 183 38.58 -0.71 -13.59
C TRP A 183 37.82 -1.74 -14.43
N GLU A 184 36.75 -2.35 -13.91
CA GLU A 184 35.90 -3.28 -14.68
C GLU A 184 35.15 -2.51 -15.76
N ASP A 185 34.67 -1.31 -15.45
CA ASP A 185 34.04 -0.43 -16.43
C ASP A 185 35.00 -0.09 -17.59
N ILE A 186 36.19 0.42 -17.27
CA ILE A 186 37.20 0.79 -18.29
C ILE A 186 37.64 -0.43 -19.10
N TYR A 187 38.13 -1.48 -18.42
CA TYR A 187 38.82 -2.57 -19.12
C TYR A 187 37.90 -3.66 -19.67
N LYS A 188 36.73 -3.88 -19.06
CA LYS A 188 35.80 -4.96 -19.46
C LYS A 188 34.58 -4.45 -20.24
N ILE A 189 34.04 -3.28 -19.89
CA ILE A 189 32.84 -2.73 -20.54
C ILE A 189 33.22 -1.85 -21.73
N GLN A 190 34.06 -0.83 -21.51
CA GLN A 190 34.38 0.17 -22.54
C GLN A 190 35.38 -0.35 -23.59
N HIS A 191 36.47 -0.98 -23.14
CA HIS A 191 37.59 -1.35 -24.02
C HIS A 191 37.73 -2.86 -24.27
N ASN A 192 37.03 -3.71 -23.50
CA ASN A 192 37.06 -5.18 -23.61
C ASN A 192 38.48 -5.78 -23.79
N THR A 193 39.44 -5.26 -23.03
CA THR A 193 40.88 -5.56 -23.15
C THR A 193 41.30 -6.85 -22.41
N ARG A 194 40.38 -7.51 -21.71
CA ARG A 194 40.65 -8.68 -20.86
C ARG A 194 39.87 -9.95 -21.27
N PRO A 195 40.03 -10.46 -22.50
CA PRO A 195 39.24 -11.58 -23.01
C PRO A 195 39.55 -12.93 -22.34
N PHE A 196 40.73 -13.08 -21.73
CA PHE A 196 41.16 -14.34 -21.10
C PHE A 196 40.64 -14.52 -19.67
N GLU A 197 40.07 -13.47 -19.05
CA GLU A 197 39.46 -13.61 -17.72
C GLU A 197 38.14 -14.39 -17.80
N ALA A 198 37.88 -15.23 -16.80
CA ALA A 198 36.60 -15.92 -16.69
C ALA A 198 35.48 -14.91 -16.43
N LYS A 199 34.41 -14.98 -17.23
CA LYS A 199 33.19 -14.20 -17.05
C LYS A 199 32.49 -14.62 -15.76
N ARG A 200 32.39 -13.71 -14.80
CA ARG A 200 31.81 -13.97 -13.46
C ARG A 200 30.79 -12.92 -13.06
N ARG A 201 30.87 -11.72 -13.63
CA ARG A 201 29.99 -10.61 -13.28
C ARG A 201 28.66 -10.73 -14.04
N PRO A 202 27.55 -10.29 -13.44
CA PRO A 202 26.25 -10.35 -14.10
C PRO A 202 26.20 -9.66 -15.46
N PHE A 203 26.88 -8.50 -15.62
CA PHE A 203 26.94 -7.80 -16.91
C PHE A 203 27.71 -8.58 -17.99
N GLU A 204 28.71 -9.39 -17.62
CA GLU A 204 29.45 -10.25 -18.56
C GLU A 204 28.62 -11.47 -19.00
N LEU A 205 27.65 -11.87 -18.18
CA LEU A 205 26.77 -13.03 -18.39
C LEU A 205 25.42 -12.65 -19.00
N GLY A 206 25.18 -11.37 -19.29
CA GLY A 206 23.88 -10.88 -19.76
C GLY A 206 22.75 -11.00 -18.73
N LEU A 207 23.10 -11.16 -17.45
CA LEU A 207 22.14 -11.28 -16.36
C LEU A 207 21.84 -9.88 -15.80
N LEU A 208 20.55 -9.52 -15.75
CA LEU A 208 20.07 -8.28 -15.17
C LEU A 208 19.82 -8.45 -13.66
N PRO A 209 20.68 -7.91 -12.77
CA PRO A 209 20.53 -8.11 -11.32
C PRO A 209 19.23 -7.51 -10.77
N TYR A 210 18.65 -6.54 -11.50
CA TYR A 210 17.41 -5.87 -11.16
C TYR A 210 16.16 -6.73 -11.36
N LYS A 211 16.24 -7.76 -12.21
CA LYS A 211 15.12 -8.67 -12.51
C LYS A 211 15.10 -9.93 -11.64
N ARG A 212 15.90 -9.98 -10.57
CA ARG A 212 15.96 -11.15 -9.68
C ARG A 212 14.60 -11.42 -9.04
N ARG A 213 14.09 -12.63 -9.22
CA ARG A 213 12.82 -13.08 -8.64
C ARG A 213 12.96 -13.44 -7.16
N LEU A 214 11.83 -13.56 -6.47
CA LEU A 214 11.82 -13.82 -5.03
C LEU A 214 12.26 -15.25 -4.67
N ASP A 215 12.07 -16.19 -5.58
CA ASP A 215 12.43 -17.61 -5.51
C ASP A 215 13.88 -17.90 -5.92
N GLU A 216 14.57 -16.93 -6.51
CA GLU A 216 15.98 -17.02 -6.95
C GLU A 216 16.95 -16.82 -5.77
N HIS A 217 16.90 -17.76 -4.82
CA HIS A 217 17.87 -17.87 -3.73
C HIS A 217 18.16 -19.33 -3.40
N LEU A 218 19.26 -19.56 -2.67
CA LEU A 218 19.55 -20.89 -2.15
C LEU A 218 18.48 -21.26 -1.10
N PRO A 219 17.81 -22.41 -1.22
CA PRO A 219 16.85 -22.85 -0.21
C PRO A 219 17.54 -23.18 1.13
N PRO A 220 16.81 -23.20 2.24
CA PRO A 220 17.34 -23.63 3.52
C PRO A 220 17.91 -25.06 3.45
N TYR A 221 19.11 -25.23 3.98
CA TYR A 221 19.80 -26.51 3.98
C TYR A 221 19.33 -27.39 5.13
N ILE A 222 18.94 -28.64 4.84
CA ILE A 222 18.60 -29.63 5.88
C ILE A 222 19.89 -30.31 6.35
N PRO A 223 20.25 -30.25 7.65
CA PRO A 223 21.39 -31.00 8.19
C PRO A 223 21.32 -32.50 7.84
N LYS A 224 22.46 -33.13 7.50
CA LYS A 224 22.52 -34.54 7.07
C LYS A 224 21.82 -35.51 8.03
N VAL A 225 21.83 -35.22 9.32
CA VAL A 225 21.24 -36.06 10.39
C VAL A 225 19.71 -36.08 10.31
N LEU A 226 19.08 -34.97 9.90
CA LEU A 226 17.62 -34.81 9.85
C LEU A 226 16.99 -35.26 8.53
N ARG A 227 17.78 -35.80 7.59
CA ARG A 227 17.31 -36.17 6.26
C ARG A 227 16.72 -37.58 6.21
N PRO A 228 15.65 -37.79 5.43
CA PRO A 228 15.17 -39.14 5.15
C PRO A 228 16.23 -39.93 4.36
N TYR A 229 16.24 -41.26 4.52
CA TYR A 229 17.11 -42.13 3.74
C TYR A 229 16.60 -42.26 2.30
N PRO A 230 17.47 -42.21 1.27
CA PRO A 230 18.91 -41.98 1.35
C PRO A 230 19.25 -40.49 1.55
N ARG A 231 20.13 -40.21 2.51
CA ARG A 231 20.48 -38.85 3.00
C ARG A 231 21.10 -37.92 1.94
N CYS A 232 21.41 -38.44 0.75
CA CYS A 232 21.97 -37.68 -0.37
C CYS A 232 20.92 -36.97 -1.22
N ARG A 233 19.65 -37.42 -1.21
CA ARG A 233 18.61 -36.94 -2.14
C ARG A 233 17.99 -35.60 -1.72
N LYS A 234 17.45 -35.50 -0.51
CA LYS A 234 16.76 -34.29 -0.03
C LYS A 234 17.69 -33.40 0.80
N LYS A 235 18.51 -32.58 0.11
CA LYS A 235 19.48 -31.68 0.77
C LYS A 235 18.86 -30.37 1.28
N PHE A 236 17.73 -29.97 0.70
CA PHE A 236 17.11 -28.66 0.91
C PHE A 236 15.66 -28.82 1.35
N GLU A 237 15.18 -27.84 2.11
CA GLU A 237 13.77 -27.74 2.49
C GLU A 237 12.89 -27.46 1.28
N THR A 238 11.65 -27.95 1.35
CA THR A 238 10.65 -27.65 0.32
C THR A 238 10.29 -26.17 0.42
N MET A 239 10.36 -25.45 -0.69
CA MET A 239 9.87 -24.07 -0.78
C MET A 239 8.48 -24.08 -1.40
N TYR A 240 7.60 -23.21 -0.92
CA TYR A 240 6.20 -23.12 -1.34
C TYR A 240 5.93 -21.90 -2.22
N TYR A 241 6.92 -21.49 -3.03
CA TYR A 241 6.69 -20.44 -4.02
C TYR A 241 5.67 -20.90 -5.07
N PRO A 242 4.78 -20.01 -5.53
CA PRO A 242 3.89 -20.32 -6.64
C PRO A 242 4.71 -20.62 -7.89
N LYS A 243 4.31 -21.64 -8.64
CA LYS A 243 4.86 -21.91 -9.96
C LYS A 243 4.17 -20.95 -10.93
N VAL A 244 4.84 -19.86 -11.26
CA VAL A 244 4.40 -18.88 -12.28
C VAL A 244 4.99 -19.26 -13.62
#